data_AF-A0A2X4XLP6-F1
#
_entry.id   AF-A0A2X4XLP6-F1
#
_cell.length_a   1.000
_cell.length_b   1.000
_cell.length_c   1.000
_cell.angle_alpha   90.00
_cell.angle_beta   90.00
_cell.angle_gamma   90.00
#
_symmetry.space_group_name_H-M   'P 1'
#
loop_
_entity.id
_entity.type
_entity.pdbx_description
1 polymer ?
#
loop_
_entity_poly.entity_id
_entity_poly.type
_entity_poly.pdbx_seq_one_letter_code
_entity_poly.pdbx_strand_id
1 'polypeptide(L)'
;MWALRTDAIALGVTIAVLNTRIINSETIKSLNGRVNHPFFIFITLTILLAILTSPKPIVFFSVGLTALFSGIFVLIASININVFSSNMVIRKICDYIGSRSYSIYLTHIVMISVVKSIFFNEHTDFSLYMELIYISLFLALTLIFSELNYRFIEVPFRKYGKVKSIAMRSPV
;
A
#
# COMPACT_ATOMS: atom_id res chain seq x y z
N MET A 1 3.65 -19.39 -11.05
CA MET A 1 2.73 -18.36 -11.59
C MET A 1 2.59 -17.21 -10.59
N TRP A 2 3.56 -16.29 -10.54
CA TRP A 2 3.59 -15.20 -9.55
C TRP A 2 3.05 -13.86 -10.11
N ALA A 3 2.88 -13.76 -11.43
CA ALA A 3 2.61 -12.49 -12.11
C ALA A 3 1.14 -12.04 -12.07
N LEU A 4 0.18 -12.97 -11.99
CA LEU A 4 -1.25 -12.66 -12.00
C LEU A 4 -1.96 -13.37 -10.85
N ARG A 5 -2.14 -12.64 -9.74
CA ARG A 5 -2.92 -13.08 -8.58
C ARG A 5 -4.40 -12.79 -8.80
N THR A 6 -5.05 -13.64 -9.61
CA THR A 6 -6.47 -13.49 -9.97
C THR A 6 -7.38 -13.56 -8.75
N ASP A 7 -7.00 -14.34 -7.74
CA ASP A 7 -7.65 -14.44 -6.44
C ASP A 7 -7.70 -13.09 -5.71
N ALA A 8 -6.56 -12.41 -5.58
CA ALA A 8 -6.47 -11.11 -4.93
C ALA A 8 -7.25 -10.03 -5.70
N ILE A 9 -7.15 -10.05 -7.04
CA ILE A 9 -7.89 -9.11 -7.91
C ILE A 9 -9.41 -9.33 -7.77
N ALA A 10 -9.87 -10.58 -7.81
CA ALA A 10 -11.29 -10.92 -7.65
C ALA A 10 -11.83 -10.50 -6.28
N LEU A 11 -11.05 -10.70 -5.20
CA LEU A 11 -11.40 -10.21 -3.87
C LEU A 11 -11.50 -8.68 -3.84
N GLY A 12 -10.56 -7.97 -4.46
CA GLY A 12 -10.60 -6.50 -4.57
C GLY A 12 -11.85 -5.99 -5.30
N VAL A 13 -12.21 -6.61 -6.42
CA VAL A 13 -13.45 -6.28 -7.16
C VAL A 13 -14.69 -6.57 -6.32
N THR A 14 -14.72 -7.73 -5.65
CA THR A 14 -15.83 -8.12 -4.76
C THR A 14 -16.02 -7.10 -3.65
N ILE A 15 -14.92 -6.69 -2.99
CA ILE A 15 -14.94 -5.64 -1.97
C ILE A 15 -15.48 -4.35 -2.56
N ALA A 16 -14.99 -3.91 -3.72
CA ALA A 16 -15.44 -2.66 -4.35
C ALA A 16 -16.95 -2.64 -4.64
N VAL A 17 -17.52 -3.74 -5.13
CA VAL A 17 -18.96 -3.86 -5.40
C VAL A 17 -19.77 -3.90 -4.10
N LEU A 18 -19.29 -4.61 -3.08
CA LEU A 18 -19.98 -4.71 -1.80
C LEU A 18 -19.88 -3.42 -0.96
N ASN A 19 -18.80 -2.66 -1.12
CA ASN A 19 -18.48 -1.50 -0.29
C ASN A 19 -19.61 -0.46 -0.27
N THR A 20 -20.29 -0.22 -1.40
CA THR A 20 -21.43 0.70 -1.46
C THR A 20 -22.62 0.25 -0.62
N ARG A 21 -22.85 -1.06 -0.47
CA ARG A 21 -23.90 -1.60 0.41
C ARG A 21 -23.46 -1.63 1.87
N ILE A 22 -22.21 -2.02 2.10
CA ILE A 22 -21.60 -2.17 3.43
C ILE A 22 -21.53 -0.81 4.15
N ILE A 23 -21.01 0.24 3.50
CA ILE A 23 -20.91 1.59 4.08
C ILE A 23 -22.29 2.15 4.48
N ASN A 24 -23.33 1.82 3.72
CA ASN A 24 -24.69 2.30 3.98
C ASN A 24 -25.42 1.52 5.08
N SER A 25 -24.85 0.42 5.58
CA SER A 25 -25.47 -0.38 6.65
C SER A 25 -25.49 0.37 7.99
N GLU A 26 -26.60 0.29 8.71
CA GLU A 26 -26.74 0.89 10.05
C GLU A 26 -25.78 0.27 11.08
N THR A 27 -25.47 -1.02 10.92
CA THR A 27 -24.52 -1.76 11.75
C THR A 27 -23.14 -1.09 11.76
N ILE A 28 -22.62 -0.71 10.60
CA ILE A 28 -21.30 -0.08 10.50
C ILE A 28 -21.29 1.34 11.08
N LYS A 29 -22.38 2.09 10.88
CA LYS A 29 -22.53 3.42 11.51
C LYS A 29 -22.49 3.31 13.04
N SER A 30 -23.10 2.26 13.61
CA SER A 30 -23.10 2.01 15.06
C SER A 30 -21.75 1.58 15.64
N LEU A 31 -20.86 1.02 14.82
CA LEU A 31 -19.51 0.59 15.21
C LEU A 31 -18.51 1.76 15.25
N ASN A 32 -18.84 2.88 14.63
CA ASN A 32 -17.98 4.05 14.57
C ASN A 32 -17.70 4.61 15.98
N GLY A 33 -16.43 4.62 16.38
CA GLY A 33 -15.99 5.11 17.69
C GLY A 33 -16.15 4.12 18.86
N ARG A 34 -16.64 2.90 18.63
CA ARG A 34 -16.77 1.85 19.67
C ARG A 34 -15.58 0.87 19.73
N VAL A 35 -14.56 1.09 18.91
CA VAL A 35 -13.37 0.22 18.88
C VAL A 35 -12.40 0.67 19.98
N ASN A 36 -12.36 -0.07 21.08
CA ASN A 36 -11.56 0.28 22.27
C ASN A 36 -10.05 0.09 22.04
N HIS A 37 -9.66 -0.83 21.17
CA HIS A 37 -8.26 -1.24 21.00
C HIS A 37 -7.83 -1.36 19.52
N PRO A 38 -7.90 -0.26 18.75
CA PRO A 38 -7.63 -0.27 17.32
C PRO A 38 -6.20 -0.70 16.97
N PHE A 39 -5.25 -0.35 17.84
CA PHE A 39 -3.84 -0.69 17.68
C PHE A 39 -3.57 -2.21 17.80
N PHE A 40 -4.25 -2.89 18.74
CA PHE A 40 -4.11 -4.34 18.90
C PHE A 40 -4.66 -5.08 17.69
N ILE A 41 -5.81 -4.66 17.17
CA ILE A 41 -6.40 -5.24 15.94
C ILE A 41 -5.40 -5.12 14.77
N PHE A 42 -4.81 -3.94 14.60
CA PHE A 42 -3.80 -3.71 13.57
C PHE A 42 -2.57 -4.62 13.72
N ILE A 43 -2.00 -4.70 14.94
CA ILE A 43 -0.84 -5.55 15.22
C ILE A 43 -1.15 -7.02 14.97
N THR A 44 -2.27 -7.53 15.51
CA THR A 44 -2.65 -8.93 15.37
C THR A 44 -2.80 -9.32 13.91
N LEU A 45 -3.48 -8.49 13.11
CA LEU A 45 -3.63 -8.73 11.68
C LEU A 45 -2.29 -8.65 10.93
N THR A 46 -1.39 -7.74 11.34
CA THR A 46 -0.06 -7.60 10.73
C THR A 46 0.83 -8.80 11.02
N ILE A 47 0.84 -9.29 12.27
CA ILE A 47 1.57 -10.50 12.66
C ILE A 47 1.04 -11.71 11.89
N LEU A 48 -0.29 -11.82 11.75
CA LEU A 48 -0.90 -12.91 11.01
C LEU A 48 -0.50 -12.89 9.53
N LEU A 49 -0.49 -11.71 8.89
CA LEU A 49 0.03 -11.55 7.53
C LEU A 49 1.52 -11.95 7.43
N ALA A 50 2.35 -11.53 8.38
CA ALA A 50 3.78 -11.85 8.39
C ALA A 50 4.04 -13.36 8.49
N ILE A 51 3.30 -14.05 9.35
CA ILE A 51 3.37 -15.51 9.49
C ILE A 51 2.97 -16.20 8.17
N LEU A 52 1.90 -15.73 7.52
CA LEU A 52 1.39 -16.34 6.28
C LEU A 52 2.26 -16.04 5.04
N THR A 53 2.98 -14.92 5.06
CA THR A 53 3.88 -14.48 3.96
C THR A 53 5.29 -15.08 4.10
N SER A 54 5.55 -15.87 5.13
CA SER A 54 6.87 -16.43 5.39
C SER A 54 7.35 -17.30 4.22
N PRO A 55 8.65 -17.22 3.83
CA PRO A 55 9.20 -17.97 2.68
C PRO A 55 9.05 -19.49 2.80
N LYS A 56 8.93 -19.99 4.03
CA LYS A 56 8.60 -21.38 4.35
C LYS A 56 7.10 -21.43 4.68
N PRO A 57 6.23 -21.75 3.72
CA PRO A 57 4.80 -21.76 3.96
C PRO A 57 4.43 -22.86 4.94
N ILE A 58 3.72 -22.50 6.01
CA ILE A 58 3.21 -23.45 7.02
C ILE A 58 2.09 -24.32 6.41
N VAL A 59 1.39 -23.79 5.41
CA VAL A 59 0.24 -24.43 4.73
C VAL A 59 0.34 -24.26 3.22
N PHE A 60 -0.09 -25.29 2.48
CA PHE A 60 -0.05 -25.32 1.01
C PHE A 60 -0.79 -24.16 0.33
N PHE A 61 -1.83 -23.61 0.98
CA PHE A 61 -2.66 -22.52 0.48
C PHE A 61 -2.39 -21.17 1.20
N SER A 62 -1.22 -21.04 1.84
CA SER A 62 -0.74 -19.80 2.50
C SER A 62 -0.85 -18.54 1.62
N VAL A 63 -0.60 -18.69 0.32
CA VAL A 63 -0.70 -17.63 -0.69
C VAL A 63 -2.12 -17.06 -0.79
N GLY A 64 -3.14 -17.93 -0.84
CA GLY A 64 -4.54 -17.53 -0.89
C GLY A 64 -5.03 -16.97 0.46
N LEU A 65 -4.53 -17.51 1.58
CA LEU A 65 -4.77 -16.93 2.89
C LEU A 65 -4.23 -15.50 2.99
N THR A 66 -3.02 -15.28 2.47
CA THR A 66 -2.42 -13.94 2.42
C THR A 66 -3.29 -12.98 1.63
N ALA A 67 -3.84 -13.41 0.49
CA ALA A 67 -4.78 -12.62 -0.30
C ALA A 67 -6.07 -12.31 0.49
N LEU A 68 -6.63 -13.29 1.20
CA LEU A 68 -7.81 -13.13 2.04
C LEU A 68 -7.58 -12.12 3.17
N PHE A 69 -6.50 -12.27 3.95
CA PHE A 69 -6.19 -11.34 5.03
C PHE A 69 -5.85 -9.94 4.52
N SER A 70 -5.17 -9.82 3.38
CA SER A 70 -4.97 -8.54 2.72
C SER A 70 -6.29 -7.91 2.28
N GLY A 71 -7.23 -8.72 1.77
CA GLY A 71 -8.59 -8.27 1.46
C GLY A 71 -9.35 -7.78 2.69
N ILE A 72 -9.20 -8.45 3.84
CA ILE A 72 -9.78 -7.99 5.13
C ILE A 72 -9.20 -6.62 5.51
N PHE A 73 -7.88 -6.43 5.39
CA PHE A 73 -7.24 -5.12 5.63
C PHE A 73 -7.85 -4.03 4.76
N VAL A 74 -7.98 -4.29 3.46
CA VAL A 74 -8.55 -3.35 2.49
C VAL A 74 -10.01 -3.05 2.81
N LEU A 75 -10.80 -4.06 3.16
CA LEU A 75 -12.20 -3.89 3.54
C LEU A 75 -12.35 -3.01 4.79
N ILE A 76 -11.58 -3.30 5.84
CA ILE A 76 -11.61 -2.51 7.08
C ILE A 76 -11.15 -1.06 6.82
N ALA A 77 -10.08 -0.87 6.04
CA ALA A 77 -9.60 0.44 5.65
C ALA A 77 -10.65 1.23 4.85
N SER A 78 -11.35 0.55 3.95
CA SER A 78 -12.39 1.14 3.09
C SER A 78 -13.60 1.68 3.87
N ILE A 79 -13.92 1.09 5.01
CA ILE A 79 -15.03 1.51 5.87
C ILE A 79 -14.71 2.84 6.60
N ASN A 80 -13.43 3.16 6.80
CA ASN A 80 -12.95 4.44 7.32
C ASN A 80 -13.51 4.86 8.72
N ILE A 81 -13.83 3.88 9.57
CA ILE A 81 -14.32 4.10 10.96
C ILE A 81 -13.20 4.06 12.03
N ASN A 82 -11.97 4.42 11.65
CA ASN A 82 -10.81 4.52 12.57
C ASN A 82 -10.44 3.21 13.30
N VAL A 83 -10.68 2.04 12.69
CA VAL A 83 -10.41 0.72 13.28
C VAL A 83 -8.93 0.46 13.56
N PHE A 84 -8.01 1.08 12.81
CA PHE A 84 -6.56 0.82 12.97
C PHE A 84 -5.86 1.84 13.88
N SER A 85 -6.35 3.07 13.96
CA SER A 85 -5.82 4.08 14.86
C SER A 85 -6.86 5.15 15.13
N SER A 86 -7.03 5.52 16.40
CA SER A 86 -7.83 6.67 16.82
C SER A 86 -7.04 7.99 16.71
N ASN A 87 -5.71 7.92 16.64
CA ASN A 87 -4.86 9.11 16.60
C ASN A 87 -4.83 9.73 15.19
N MET A 88 -5.28 10.99 15.11
CA MET A 88 -5.35 11.75 13.85
C MET A 88 -3.97 11.95 13.19
N VAL A 89 -2.91 12.12 13.98
CA VAL A 89 -1.55 12.36 13.45
C VAL A 89 -1.04 11.11 12.73
N ILE A 90 -1.16 9.94 13.38
CA ILE A 90 -0.76 8.65 12.82
C ILE A 90 -1.51 8.41 11.50
N ARG A 91 -2.83 8.63 11.49
CA ARG A 91 -3.66 8.49 10.29
C ARG A 91 -3.18 9.38 9.15
N LYS A 92 -2.95 10.67 9.40
CA LYS A 92 -2.44 11.60 8.37
C LYS A 92 -1.11 11.16 7.79
N ILE A 93 -0.19 10.66 8.62
CA ILE A 93 1.11 10.14 8.18
C ILE A 93 0.91 8.88 7.34
N CYS A 94 0.09 7.93 7.79
CA CYS A 94 -0.22 6.71 7.06
C CYS A 94 -0.89 6.99 5.71
N ASP A 95 -1.84 7.93 5.66
CA ASP A 95 -2.52 8.36 4.43
C ASP A 95 -1.53 9.04 3.47
N TYR A 96 -0.63 9.86 4.00
CA TYR A 96 0.42 10.50 3.23
C TYR A 96 1.34 9.44 2.61
N ILE A 97 1.92 8.55 3.41
CA ILE A 97 2.82 7.50 2.91
C ILE A 97 2.08 6.55 1.96
N GLY A 98 0.86 6.12 2.33
CA GLY A 98 0.03 5.23 1.55
C GLY A 98 -0.32 5.80 0.17
N SER A 99 -0.64 7.08 0.09
CA SER A 99 -0.92 7.73 -1.20
C SER A 99 0.30 7.81 -2.12
N ARG A 100 1.53 7.80 -1.60
CA ARG A 100 2.77 7.79 -2.40
C ARG A 100 3.34 6.39 -2.60
N SER A 101 2.81 5.37 -1.92
CA SER A 101 3.37 4.01 -1.93
C SER A 101 3.57 3.44 -3.34
N TYR A 102 2.64 3.72 -4.27
CA TYR A 102 2.77 3.31 -5.67
C TYR A 102 3.93 4.01 -6.38
N SER A 103 4.05 5.33 -6.21
CA SER A 103 5.16 6.11 -6.77
C SER A 103 6.51 5.66 -6.19
N ILE A 104 6.61 5.41 -4.87
CA ILE A 104 7.81 4.86 -4.22
C ILE A 104 8.16 3.49 -4.82
N TYR A 105 7.16 2.61 -4.98
CA TYR A 105 7.36 1.29 -5.57
C TYR A 105 7.91 1.38 -7.01
N LEU A 106 7.49 2.35 -7.80
CA LEU A 106 8.00 2.50 -9.16
C LEU A 106 9.41 3.10 -9.16
N THR A 107 9.66 4.14 -8.35
CA THR A 107 10.92 4.88 -8.39
C THR A 107 12.08 4.19 -7.68
N HIS A 108 11.82 3.39 -6.63
CA HIS A 108 12.92 2.79 -5.85
C HIS A 108 13.81 1.85 -6.68
N ILE A 109 13.24 1.05 -7.59
CA ILE A 109 14.01 0.16 -8.49
C ILE A 109 14.89 0.97 -9.46
N VAL A 110 14.40 2.12 -9.92
CA VAL A 110 15.18 3.01 -10.78
C VAL A 110 16.30 3.65 -9.98
N MET A 111 15.99 4.17 -8.78
CA MET A 111 16.98 4.87 -7.95
C MET A 111 18.07 3.94 -7.41
N ILE A 112 17.75 2.70 -7.03
CA ILE A 112 18.78 1.72 -6.65
C ILE A 112 19.72 1.43 -7.83
N SER A 113 19.19 1.37 -9.06
CA SER A 113 19.99 1.17 -10.27
C SER A 113 20.88 2.37 -10.58
N VAL A 114 20.38 3.59 -10.37
CA VAL A 114 21.15 4.84 -10.51
C VAL A 114 22.28 4.90 -9.49
N VAL A 115 22.01 4.67 -8.21
CA VAL A 115 23.06 4.67 -7.16
C VAL A 115 24.11 3.60 -7.45
N LYS A 116 23.68 2.39 -7.83
CA LYS A 116 24.61 1.33 -8.23
C LYS A 116 25.47 1.76 -9.42
N SER A 117 24.88 2.36 -10.46
CA SER A 117 25.64 2.80 -11.64
C SER A 117 26.65 3.91 -11.36
N ILE A 118 26.41 4.76 -10.36
CA ILE A 118 27.30 5.88 -10.02
C ILE A 118 28.46 5.41 -9.14
N PHE A 119 28.18 4.55 -8.16
CA PHE A 119 29.14 4.24 -7.09
C PHE A 119 29.76 2.84 -7.19
N PHE A 120 29.10 1.87 -7.84
CA PHE A 120 29.53 0.48 -7.79
C PHE A 120 30.38 0.15 -9.02
N ASN A 121 31.70 0.10 -8.83
CA ASN A 121 32.72 -0.32 -9.81
C ASN A 121 33.64 -1.39 -9.20
N GLU A 122 34.67 -1.83 -9.92
CA GLU A 122 35.61 -2.87 -9.44
C GLU A 122 36.33 -2.51 -8.12
N HIS A 123 36.42 -1.22 -7.77
CA HIS A 123 37.06 -0.70 -6.56
C HIS A 123 36.07 -0.09 -5.55
N THR A 124 34.84 -0.61 -5.50
CA THR A 124 33.82 -0.09 -4.57
C THR A 124 34.26 -0.29 -3.12
N ASP A 125 34.30 0.79 -2.36
CA ASP A 125 34.51 0.72 -0.92
C ASP A 125 33.18 0.36 -0.22
N PHE A 126 33.21 -0.74 0.52
CA PHE A 126 32.11 -1.25 1.34
C PHE A 126 32.34 -0.98 2.84
N SER A 127 33.14 0.04 3.17
CA SER A 127 33.22 0.55 4.53
C SER A 127 31.84 1.00 5.04
N LEU A 128 31.59 0.82 6.34
CA LEU A 128 30.32 1.17 6.98
C LEU A 128 29.91 2.63 6.71
N TYR A 129 30.90 3.53 6.67
CA TYR A 129 30.69 4.95 6.37
C TYR A 129 30.15 5.16 4.94
N MET A 130 30.77 4.51 3.93
CA MET A 130 30.32 4.61 2.54
C MET A 130 28.97 3.92 2.33
N GLU A 131 28.73 2.80 3.00
CA GLU A 131 27.44 2.09 2.93
C GLU A 131 26.29 2.97 3.45
N LEU A 132 26.50 3.67 4.57
CA LEU A 132 25.54 4.64 5.09
C LEU A 132 25.27 5.78 4.10
N ILE A 133 26.29 6.25 3.38
CA ILE A 133 26.14 7.27 2.33
C ILE A 133 25.30 6.72 1.18
N TYR A 134 25.60 5.52 0.68
CA TYR A 134 24.85 4.91 -0.42
C TYR A 134 23.38 4.71 -0.07
N ILE A 135 23.09 4.18 1.12
CA ILE A 135 21.72 3.98 1.60
C ILE A 135 20.99 5.32 1.76
N SER A 136 21.65 6.31 2.37
CA SER A 136 21.06 7.63 2.59
C SER A 136 20.75 8.32 1.26
N LEU A 137 21.67 8.25 0.30
CA LEU A 137 21.47 8.82 -1.04
C LEU A 137 20.35 8.10 -1.80
N PHE A 138 20.33 6.76 -1.76
CA PHE A 138 19.25 5.96 -2.35
C PHE A 138 17.88 6.34 -1.80
N LEU A 139 17.75 6.45 -0.47
CA LEU A 139 16.50 6.84 0.18
C LEU A 139 16.10 8.26 -0.19
N ALA A 140 17.04 9.21 -0.16
CA ALA A 140 16.79 10.60 -0.53
C ALA A 140 16.30 10.71 -1.99
N LEU A 141 17.00 10.08 -2.92
CA LEU A 141 16.61 10.06 -4.34
C LEU A 141 15.24 9.40 -4.52
N THR A 142 14.99 8.25 -3.89
CA THR A 142 13.70 7.55 -3.98
C THR A 142 12.55 8.43 -3.52
N LEU A 143 12.70 9.12 -2.38
CA LEU A 143 11.67 10.00 -1.83
C LEU A 143 11.43 11.24 -2.71
N ILE A 144 12.50 11.89 -3.18
CA ILE A 144 12.41 13.07 -4.05
C ILE A 144 11.71 12.70 -5.36
N PHE A 145 12.22 11.68 -6.06
CA PHE A 145 11.64 11.25 -7.33
C PHE A 145 10.23 10.68 -7.17
N SER A 146 9.93 10.01 -6.06
CA SER A 146 8.57 9.58 -5.76
C SER A 146 7.62 10.75 -5.62
N GLU A 147 7.99 11.82 -4.91
CA GLU A 147 7.12 12.99 -4.74
C GLU A 147 6.93 13.75 -6.07
N LEU A 148 7.99 13.86 -6.88
CA LEU A 148 7.89 14.42 -8.23
C LEU A 148 6.96 13.59 -9.12
N ASN A 149 7.15 12.27 -9.17
CA ASN A 149 6.31 11.37 -9.93
C ASN A 149 4.85 11.43 -9.47
N TYR A 150 4.62 11.43 -8.15
CA TYR A 150 3.29 11.52 -7.58
C TYR A 150 2.57 12.82 -8.00
N ARG A 151 3.24 13.97 -7.87
CA ARG A 151 2.63 15.29 -8.15
C ARG A 151 2.45 15.57 -9.63
N PHE A 152 3.43 15.24 -10.47
CA PHE A 152 3.45 15.63 -11.88
C PHE A 152 2.90 14.57 -12.83
N ILE A 153 2.92 13.29 -12.45
CA ILE A 153 2.46 12.20 -13.30
C ILE A 153 1.24 11.54 -12.68
N GLU A 154 1.35 10.99 -11.47
CA GLU A 154 0.28 10.15 -10.92
C GLU A 154 -1.03 10.94 -10.67
N VAL A 155 -0.96 12.10 -10.01
CA VAL A 155 -2.14 12.91 -9.70
C VAL A 155 -2.85 13.46 -10.95
N PRO A 156 -2.15 14.07 -11.93
CA PRO A 156 -2.79 14.58 -13.15
C PRO A 156 -3.48 13.48 -13.96
N PHE A 157 -2.80 12.35 -14.17
CA PHE A 157 -3.36 11.23 -14.93
C PHE A 157 -4.54 10.57 -14.21
N ARG A 158 -4.49 10.46 -12.88
CA ARG A 158 -5.64 9.97 -12.08
C ARG A 158 -6.84 10.89 -12.18
N LYS A 159 -6.63 12.22 -12.16
CA LYS A 159 -7.72 13.20 -12.37
C LYS A 159 -8.31 13.07 -13.78
N TYR A 160 -7.47 12.96 -14.79
CA TYR A 160 -7.90 12.78 -16.18
C TYR A 160 -8.72 11.50 -16.36
N GLY A 161 -8.25 10.36 -15.81
CA GLY A 161 -8.99 9.10 -15.85
C GLY A 161 -10.35 9.17 -15.15
N LYS A 162 -10.43 9.86 -14.00
CA LYS A 162 -11.70 10.08 -13.30
C LYS A 162 -12.70 10.85 -14.18
N VAL A 163 -12.28 11.96 -14.79
CA VAL A 163 -13.14 12.76 -15.68
C VAL A 163 -13.65 11.92 -16.86
N LYS A 164 -12.77 11.17 -17.52
CA LYS A 164 -13.15 10.31 -18.64
C LYS A 164 -14.13 9.21 -18.23
N SER A 165 -13.95 8.60 -17.05
CA SER A 165 -14.85 7.57 -16.53
C SER A 165 -16.26 8.09 -16.25
N ILE A 166 -16.40 9.34 -15.81
CA ILE A 166 -17.69 9.99 -15.59
C ILE A 166 -18.38 10.27 -16.92
N ALA A 167 -17.66 10.82 -17.90
CA ALA A 167 -18.20 11.07 -19.24
C ALA A 167 -18.70 9.79 -19.94
N MET A 168 -18.03 8.65 -19.70
CA MET A 168 -18.46 7.35 -20.23
C MET A 168 -19.68 6.76 -19.52
N ARG A 169 -20.01 7.20 -18.29
CA ARG A 169 -21.23 6.79 -17.57
C ARG A 169 -22.46 7.60 -17.98
N SER A 170 -22.30 8.69 -18.73
CA SER A 170 -23.39 9.50 -19.26
C SER A 170 -23.61 9.30 -20.77
N PRO A 171 -24.05 8.11 -21.20
CA PRO A 171 -24.91 8.04 -22.36
C PRO A 171 -26.13 7.16 -22.06
N VAL A 172 -27.05 7.64 -21.20
CA VAL A 172 -28.52 7.57 -21.33
C VAL A 172 -29.11 8.65 -20.43
#